data_AF-A0A367PS23-F1
#
_entry.id   AF-A0A367PS23-F1
#
_cell.length_a   1.000
_cell.length_b   1.000
_cell.length_c   1.000
_cell.angle_alpha   90.00
_cell.angle_beta   90.00
_cell.angle_gamma   90.00
#
_symmetry.space_group_name_H-M   'P 1'
#
loop_
_entity.id
_entity.type
_entity.pdbx_description
1 polymer ?
#
loop_
_entity_poly.entity_id
_entity_poly.type
_entity_poly.pdbx_seq_one_letter_code
_entity_poly.pdbx_strand_id
1 'polypeptide(L)'
;MGQIMASMPESAFYFHLAAVTMLLLGLALYRAVSHVMATPDGRKARAQRLALVSAGRLLALGGIWTAIAYGHGAWERAGAHNCRHLPSLDAAARYAAEYCYLGRERVLLRIYGVERNRVLAQRTFNSSGPVRLSWDGQAVVFDAAAPGKAGRLVLPPTLGDRLLARLP
;
A
#
# COMPACT_ATOMS: atom_id res chain seq x y z
N MET A 1 29.70 12.39 -17.86
CA MET A 1 29.28 10.98 -17.74
C MET A 1 27.83 10.86 -17.24
N GLY A 2 26.88 11.61 -17.83
CA GLY A 2 25.50 11.72 -17.30
C GLY A 2 24.39 11.63 -18.35
N GLN A 3 24.71 11.18 -19.58
CA GLN A 3 23.76 11.16 -20.70
C GLN A 3 23.50 9.77 -21.30
N ILE A 4 23.99 8.68 -20.71
CA ILE A 4 23.79 7.31 -21.23
C ILE A 4 22.52 6.64 -20.65
N MET A 5 21.86 7.22 -19.64
CA MET A 5 20.67 6.60 -19.01
C MET A 5 19.33 7.04 -19.60
N ALA A 6 19.29 7.86 -20.66
CA ALA A 6 18.08 8.57 -21.08
C ALA A 6 17.26 7.91 -22.22
N SER A 7 17.49 6.64 -22.58
CA SER A 7 16.74 6.05 -23.71
C SER A 7 16.47 4.55 -23.64
N MET A 8 16.40 3.94 -22.45
CA MET A 8 15.93 2.56 -22.35
C MET A 8 14.43 2.54 -22.06
N PRO A 9 13.62 1.79 -22.84
CA PRO A 9 12.21 1.57 -22.51
C PRO A 9 12.12 0.93 -21.12
N GLU A 10 11.14 1.34 -20.31
CA GLU A 10 11.01 0.89 -18.90
C GLU A 10 11.08 -0.64 -18.76
N SER A 11 10.59 -1.38 -19.75
CA SER A 11 10.67 -2.84 -19.82
C SER A 11 12.09 -3.40 -19.86
N ALA A 12 13.03 -2.73 -20.54
CA ALA A 12 14.43 -3.14 -20.60
C ALA A 12 15.10 -2.97 -19.22
N PHE A 13 14.79 -1.89 -18.50
CA PHE A 13 15.29 -1.67 -17.15
C PHE A 13 14.85 -2.78 -16.18
N TYR A 14 13.56 -3.13 -16.18
CA TYR A 14 13.05 -4.23 -15.35
C TYR A 14 13.67 -5.57 -15.72
N PHE A 15 13.88 -5.84 -17.03
CA PHE A 15 14.51 -7.06 -17.49
C PHE A 15 15.96 -7.17 -17.02
N HIS A 16 16.75 -6.10 -17.15
CA HIS A 16 18.12 -6.06 -16.65
C HIS A 16 18.21 -6.21 -15.12
N LEU A 17 17.31 -5.56 -14.39
CA LEU A 17 17.23 -5.69 -12.93
C LEU A 17 16.88 -7.14 -12.52
N ALA A 18 15.92 -7.76 -13.21
CA ALA A 18 15.55 -9.16 -13.00
C ALA A 18 16.72 -10.11 -13.30
N ALA A 19 17.47 -9.87 -14.37
CA ALA A 19 18.65 -10.66 -14.71
C ALA A 19 19.77 -10.53 -13.65
N VAL A 20 20.06 -9.31 -13.19
CA VAL A 20 21.08 -9.07 -12.15
C VAL A 20 20.67 -9.70 -10.82
N THR A 21 19.40 -9.56 -10.43
CA THR A 21 18.88 -10.19 -9.20
C THR A 21 18.94 -11.71 -9.26
N MET A 22 18.58 -12.32 -10.39
CA MET A 22 18.75 -13.76 -10.63
C MET A 22 20.21 -14.20 -10.50
N LEU A 23 21.16 -13.47 -11.09
CA LEU A 23 22.59 -13.77 -11.00
C LEU A 23 23.11 -13.71 -9.55
N LEU A 24 22.73 -12.67 -8.80
CA LEU A 24 23.11 -12.52 -7.40
C LEU A 24 22.52 -13.64 -6.54
N LEU A 25 21.27 -14.02 -6.79
CA LEU A 25 20.59 -15.10 -6.08
C LEU A 25 21.24 -16.45 -6.36
N GLY A 26 21.60 -16.71 -7.62
CA GLY A 26 22.35 -17.91 -8.02
C GLY A 26 23.73 -17.97 -7.36
N LEU A 27 24.48 -16.86 -7.34
CA LEU A 27 25.79 -16.79 -6.69
C LEU A 27 25.69 -16.99 -5.17
N ALA A 28 24.67 -16.42 -4.53
CA ALA A 28 24.41 -16.61 -3.10
C ALA A 28 24.08 -18.08 -2.78
N LEU A 29 23.22 -18.71 -3.60
CA LEU A 29 22.88 -20.12 -3.46
C LEU A 29 24.10 -21.01 -3.67
N TYR A 30 24.89 -20.75 -4.71
CA TYR A 30 26.12 -21.48 -4.99
C TYR A 30 27.10 -21.41 -3.81
N ARG A 31 27.34 -20.20 -3.26
CA ARG A 31 28.19 -20.00 -2.08
C ARG A 31 27.65 -20.71 -0.84
N ALA A 32 26.34 -20.69 -0.62
CA ALA A 32 25.70 -21.39 0.49
C ALA A 32 25.89 -22.90 0.37
N VAL A 33 25.65 -23.48 -0.81
CA VAL A 33 25.80 -24.92 -1.06
C VAL A 33 27.26 -25.34 -0.94
N SER A 34 28.18 -24.61 -1.55
CA SER A 34 29.61 -24.92 -1.47
C SER A 34 30.14 -24.82 -0.02
N HIS A 35 29.68 -23.85 0.77
CA HIS A 35 30.02 -23.77 2.19
C HIS A 35 29.48 -24.95 3.02
N VAL A 36 28.25 -25.39 2.75
CA VAL A 36 27.67 -26.55 3.43
C VAL A 36 28.43 -27.83 3.06
N MET A 37 28.75 -28.00 1.78
CA MET A 37 29.39 -29.20 1.22
C MET A 37 30.91 -29.28 1.47
N ALA A 38 31.56 -28.18 1.85
CA ALA A 38 33.01 -28.10 2.02
C ALA A 38 33.61 -29.14 2.98
N THR A 39 32.86 -29.58 4.00
CA THR A 39 33.30 -30.66 4.91
C THR A 39 32.18 -31.66 5.18
N PRO A 40 32.49 -32.97 5.31
CA PRO A 40 31.51 -34.01 5.63
C PRO A 40 30.93 -33.87 7.04
N ASP A 41 31.74 -33.42 7.99
CA ASP A 41 31.32 -33.29 9.38
C ASP A 41 30.46 -32.03 9.59
N GLY A 42 29.36 -32.17 10.31
CA GLY A 42 28.52 -31.04 10.73
C GLY A 42 27.68 -30.38 9.62
N ARG A 43 27.51 -31.00 8.43
CA ARG A 43 26.70 -30.43 7.33
C ARG A 43 25.29 -30.04 7.75
N LYS A 44 24.60 -30.92 8.50
CA LYS A 44 23.23 -30.66 8.99
C LYS A 44 23.17 -29.41 9.87
N ALA A 45 24.13 -29.26 10.79
CA ALA A 45 24.21 -28.10 11.68
C ALA A 45 24.50 -26.81 10.92
N ARG A 46 25.41 -26.82 9.94
CA ARG A 46 25.69 -25.65 9.08
C ARG A 46 24.49 -25.28 8.21
N ALA A 47 23.82 -26.25 7.61
CA ALA A 47 22.62 -26.02 6.80
C ALA A 47 21.49 -25.40 7.63
N GLN A 48 21.24 -25.92 8.84
CA GLN A 48 20.25 -25.36 9.76
C GLN A 48 20.59 -23.94 10.18
N ARG A 49 21.86 -23.67 10.53
CA ARG A 49 22.30 -22.32 10.89
C ARG A 49 22.12 -21.33 9.74
N LEU A 50 22.49 -21.72 8.52
CA LEU A 50 22.34 -20.90 7.33
C LEU A 50 20.86 -20.64 7.00
N ALA A 51 20.00 -21.66 7.14
CA ALA A 51 18.56 -21.52 6.96
C ALA A 51 17.97 -20.54 7.99
N LEU A 52 18.34 -20.66 9.26
CA LEU A 52 17.85 -19.79 10.33
C LEU A 52 18.26 -18.32 10.10
N VAL A 53 19.53 -18.09 9.77
CA VAL A 53 20.04 -16.74 9.46
C VAL A 53 19.36 -16.16 8.22
N SER A 54 19.16 -16.98 7.18
CA SER A 54 18.50 -16.54 5.95
C SER A 54 17.03 -16.21 6.19
N ALA A 55 16.32 -17.04 6.95
CA ALA A 55 14.94 -16.78 7.35
C ALA A 55 14.84 -15.48 8.16
N GLY A 56 15.74 -15.26 9.13
CA GLY A 56 15.79 -14.02 9.91
C GLY A 56 16.02 -12.78 9.03
N ARG A 57 16.91 -12.87 8.04
CA ARG A 57 17.15 -11.78 7.07
C ARG A 57 15.93 -11.49 6.20
N LEU A 58 15.26 -12.53 5.71
CA LEU A 58 14.04 -12.37 4.91
C LEU A 58 12.91 -11.71 5.74
N LEU A 59 12.75 -12.13 7.00
CA LEU A 59 11.80 -11.50 7.92
C LEU A 59 12.16 -10.03 8.18
N ALA A 60 13.44 -9.71 8.39
CA ALA A 60 13.89 -8.34 8.57
C ALA A 60 13.62 -7.46 7.33
N LEU A 61 13.92 -7.97 6.13
CA LEU A 61 13.62 -7.27 4.87
C LEU A 61 12.12 -7.06 4.69
N GLY A 62 11.31 -8.09 5.00
CA GLY A 62 9.86 -7.97 5.00
C GLY A 62 9.36 -6.89 5.96
N GLY A 63 9.91 -6.84 7.18
CA GLY A 63 9.59 -5.83 8.19
C GLY A 63 10.00 -4.40 7.78
N ILE A 64 11.17 -4.24 7.15
CA ILE A 64 11.62 -2.94 6.64
C ILE A 64 10.71 -2.49 5.49
N TRP A 65 10.38 -3.38 4.57
CA TRP A 65 9.50 -3.09 3.45
C TRP A 65 8.11 -2.63 3.92
N THR A 66 7.52 -3.35 4.87
CA THR A 66 6.22 -2.97 5.44
C THR A 66 6.29 -1.63 6.16
N ALA A 67 7.36 -1.37 6.92
CA ALA A 67 7.56 -0.07 7.58
C ALA A 67 7.69 1.08 6.58
N ILE A 68 8.41 0.90 5.47
CA ILE A 68 8.56 1.91 4.42
C ILE A 68 7.21 2.16 3.71
N ALA A 69 6.54 1.10 3.26
CA ALA A 69 5.26 1.21 2.56
C ALA A 69 4.20 1.91 3.44
N TYR A 70 4.16 1.54 4.73
CA TYR A 70 3.27 2.13 5.71
C TYR A 70 3.64 3.58 6.04
N GLY A 71 4.93 3.84 6.28
CA GLY A 71 5.45 5.18 6.57
C GLY A 71 5.19 6.17 5.44
N HIS A 72 5.34 5.73 4.18
CA HIS A 72 5.02 6.54 3.01
C HIS A 72 3.53 6.90 2.98
N GLY A 73 2.62 5.93 3.21
CA GLY A 73 1.18 6.18 3.24
C GLY A 73 0.77 7.13 4.37
N ALA A 74 1.36 6.98 5.56
CA ALA A 74 1.11 7.87 6.69
C ALA A 74 1.62 9.30 6.42
N TRP A 75 2.81 9.42 5.82
CA TRP A 75 3.38 10.72 5.44
C TRP A 75 2.53 11.44 4.39
N GLU A 76 2.07 10.73 3.36
CA GLU A 76 1.16 11.32 2.36
C GLU A 76 -0.08 11.90 3.02
N ARG A 77 -0.69 11.17 3.98
CA ARG A 77 -1.90 11.62 4.70
C ARG A 77 -1.65 12.73 5.70
N ALA A 78 -0.45 12.84 6.26
CA ALA A 78 -0.06 13.98 7.09
C ALA A 78 -0.02 15.29 6.28
N GLY A 79 0.22 15.20 4.97
CA GLY A 79 0.15 16.34 4.04
C GLY A 79 -1.27 16.69 3.54
N ALA A 80 -2.32 16.09 4.13
CA ALA A 80 -3.69 16.38 3.76
C ALA A 80 -4.07 17.82 4.08
N HIS A 81 -4.69 18.51 3.12
CA HIS A 81 -5.09 19.91 3.22
C HIS A 81 -6.46 20.14 2.55
N ASN A 82 -7.07 21.30 2.80
CA ASN A 82 -8.37 21.67 2.25
C ASN A 82 -9.48 20.64 2.53
N CYS A 83 -9.51 20.12 3.75
CA CYS A 83 -10.52 19.16 4.19
C CYS A 83 -11.91 19.80 4.21
N ARG A 84 -12.88 19.14 3.57
CA ARG A 84 -14.28 19.55 3.56
C ARG A 84 -15.15 18.43 4.08
N HIS A 85 -15.96 18.76 5.08
CA HIS A 85 -16.89 17.86 5.70
C HIS A 85 -18.28 18.01 5.07
N LEU A 86 -18.85 16.91 4.59
CA LEU A 86 -20.17 16.84 3.97
C LEU A 86 -21.06 15.92 4.81
N PRO A 87 -22.09 16.47 5.48
CA PRO A 87 -23.13 15.63 6.07
C PRO A 87 -23.88 14.88 4.97
N SER A 88 -24.41 13.69 5.27
CA SER A 88 -25.33 13.03 4.33
C SER A 88 -26.61 13.85 4.20
N LEU A 89 -27.12 13.99 2.98
CA LEU A 89 -28.28 14.83 2.66
C LEU A 89 -29.62 14.33 3.23
N ASP A 90 -29.69 13.09 3.72
CA ASP A 90 -30.91 12.51 4.27
C ASP A 90 -31.10 12.77 5.78
N ALA A 91 -32.35 13.01 6.19
CA ALA A 91 -32.76 13.24 7.58
C ALA A 91 -32.50 12.05 8.55
N ALA A 92 -32.10 10.89 8.01
CA ALA A 92 -31.70 9.69 8.76
C ALA A 92 -30.16 9.55 8.92
N ALA A 93 -29.41 10.63 8.70
CA ALA A 93 -27.94 10.69 8.59
C ALA A 93 -27.17 9.96 9.70
N ARG A 94 -26.94 8.65 9.54
CA ARG A 94 -26.04 7.86 10.40
C ARG A 94 -24.57 7.99 10.00
N TYR A 95 -24.29 8.62 8.86
CA TYR A 95 -22.96 8.73 8.28
C TYR A 95 -22.66 10.14 7.80
N ALA A 96 -21.39 10.52 7.87
CA ALA A 96 -20.87 11.74 7.28
C ALA A 96 -19.61 11.43 6.47
N ALA A 97 -19.30 12.24 5.46
CA ALA A 97 -18.09 12.07 4.66
C ALA A 97 -17.22 13.32 4.78
N GLU A 98 -15.90 13.13 4.77
CA GLU A 98 -14.92 14.20 4.65
C GLU A 98 -13.99 13.83 3.52
N TYR A 99 -13.69 14.80 2.66
CA TYR A 99 -12.60 14.64 1.72
C TYR A 99 -11.53 15.68 1.98
N CYS A 100 -10.27 15.28 1.88
CA CYS A 100 -9.10 16.15 1.93
C CYS A 100 -8.27 15.96 0.67
N TYR A 101 -7.67 17.03 0.18
CA TYR A 101 -6.71 16.94 -0.92
C TYR A 101 -5.35 16.52 -0.37
N LEU A 102 -4.70 15.61 -1.08
CA LEU A 102 -3.34 15.18 -0.86
C LEU A 102 -2.46 15.74 -1.99
N GLY A 103 -1.14 15.67 -1.84
CA GLY A 103 -0.23 16.02 -2.94
C GLY A 103 -0.45 15.13 -4.19
N ARG A 104 -0.07 15.66 -5.36
CA ARG A 104 -0.08 14.93 -6.66
C ARG A 104 -1.47 14.47 -7.13
N GLU A 105 -2.49 15.33 -7.04
CA GLU A 105 -3.85 15.04 -7.53
C GLU A 105 -4.51 13.83 -6.85
N ARG A 106 -4.13 13.54 -5.60
CA ARG A 106 -4.75 12.47 -4.82
C ARG A 106 -5.72 13.07 -3.82
N VAL A 107 -6.78 12.34 -3.51
CA VAL A 107 -7.83 12.75 -2.57
C VAL A 107 -8.00 11.65 -1.55
N LEU A 108 -8.06 12.04 -0.28
CA LEU A 108 -8.39 11.19 0.84
C LEU A 108 -9.87 11.36 1.19
N LEU A 109 -10.65 10.30 1.07
CA LEU A 109 -12.04 10.23 1.53
C LEU A 109 -12.10 9.45 2.84
N ARG A 110 -12.71 10.05 3.86
CA ARG A 110 -13.02 9.45 5.15
C ARG A 110 -14.52 9.43 5.36
N ILE A 111 -15.04 8.30 5.81
CA ILE A 111 -16.44 8.18 6.21
C ILE A 111 -16.51 8.05 7.72
N TYR A 112 -17.31 8.89 8.36
CA TYR A 112 -17.57 8.91 9.79
C TYR A 112 -18.94 8.34 10.09
N GLY A 113 -19.07 7.68 11.23
CA GLY A 113 -20.38 7.38 11.84
C GLY A 113 -20.81 8.53 12.74
N VAL A 114 -22.02 9.06 12.55
CA VAL A 114 -22.54 10.25 13.24
C VAL A 114 -22.68 10.03 14.75
N GLU A 115 -22.98 8.80 15.19
CA GLU A 115 -23.13 8.48 16.63
C GLU A 115 -21.84 8.60 17.44
N ARG A 116 -20.67 8.42 16.82
CA ARG A 116 -19.39 8.31 17.56
C ARG A 116 -18.27 9.19 17.01
N ASN A 117 -18.54 9.94 15.95
CA ASN A 117 -17.53 10.67 15.17
C ASN A 117 -16.29 9.81 14.84
N ARG A 118 -16.49 8.51 14.63
CA ARG A 118 -15.41 7.55 14.38
C ARG A 118 -15.29 7.31 12.89
N VAL A 119 -14.05 7.29 12.38
CA VAL A 119 -13.76 6.87 11.02
C VAL A 119 -14.14 5.40 10.87
N LEU A 120 -15.06 5.12 9.95
CA LEU A 120 -15.55 3.78 9.64
C LEU A 120 -14.90 3.22 8.38
N ALA A 121 -14.46 4.07 7.47
CA ALA A 121 -13.78 3.69 6.24
C ALA A 121 -12.90 4.85 5.74
N GLN A 122 -11.79 4.49 5.09
CA GLN A 122 -10.89 5.43 4.43
C GLN A 122 -10.52 4.93 3.03
N ARG A 123 -10.54 5.82 2.03
CA ARG A 123 -10.13 5.54 0.65
C ARG A 123 -9.27 6.67 0.12
N THR A 124 -8.25 6.31 -0.64
CA THR A 124 -7.43 7.27 -1.40
C THR A 124 -7.63 7.00 -2.88
N PHE A 125 -7.97 8.02 -3.64
CA PHE A 125 -8.17 7.93 -5.09
C PHE A 125 -7.52 9.13 -5.78
N ASN A 126 -7.27 9.01 -7.08
CA ASN A 126 -6.73 10.11 -7.87
C ASN A 126 -7.89 10.92 -8.45
N SER A 127 -7.82 12.24 -8.35
CA SER A 127 -8.81 13.14 -8.94
C SER A 127 -8.11 14.39 -9.45
N SER A 128 -8.20 14.62 -10.76
CA SER A 128 -7.66 15.79 -11.45
C SER A 128 -8.61 17.00 -11.44
N GLY A 129 -9.76 16.89 -10.77
CA GLY A 129 -10.82 17.89 -10.78
C GLY A 129 -11.57 18.02 -9.45
N PRO A 130 -12.62 18.87 -9.39
CA PRO A 130 -13.40 19.06 -8.18
C PRO A 130 -14.12 17.77 -7.79
N VAL A 131 -13.89 17.31 -6.56
CA VAL A 131 -14.50 16.10 -6.00
C VAL A 131 -16.02 16.27 -5.91
N ARG A 132 -16.77 15.43 -6.63
CA ARG A 132 -18.22 15.36 -6.56
C ARG A 132 -18.62 14.10 -5.79
N LEU A 133 -19.08 14.31 -4.57
CA LEU A 133 -19.63 13.24 -3.73
C LEU A 133 -21.15 13.22 -3.90
N SER A 134 -21.69 12.05 -4.20
CA SER A 134 -23.12 11.80 -4.15
C SER A 134 -23.44 10.61 -3.24
N TRP A 135 -24.56 10.73 -2.53
CA TRP A 135 -25.08 9.70 -1.66
C TRP A 135 -26.21 8.99 -2.41
N ASP A 136 -26.16 7.67 -2.52
CA ASP A 136 -27.26 6.88 -3.10
C ASP A 136 -28.06 6.10 -2.04
N GLY A 137 -27.85 6.45 -0.75
CA GLY A 137 -28.48 5.81 0.41
C GLY A 137 -27.85 4.46 0.80
N GLN A 138 -27.28 3.72 -0.16
CA GLN A 138 -26.62 2.42 0.05
C GLN A 138 -25.10 2.50 -0.12
N ALA A 139 -24.57 3.59 -0.67
CA ALA A 139 -23.18 3.81 -0.97
C ALA A 139 -22.87 5.32 -1.10
N VAL A 140 -21.60 5.65 -0.89
CA VAL A 140 -21.03 6.95 -1.26
C VAL A 140 -20.33 6.79 -2.60
N VAL A 141 -20.77 7.54 -3.60
CA VAL A 141 -20.12 7.61 -4.90
C VAL A 141 -19.21 8.82 -4.90
N PHE A 142 -17.92 8.58 -5.11
CA PHE A 142 -16.88 9.63 -5.10
C PHE A 142 -16.13 9.71 -6.44
N ASP A 143 -16.21 8.66 -7.25
CA ASP A 143 -15.76 8.67 -8.63
C ASP A 143 -16.76 7.89 -9.49
N ALA A 144 -17.59 8.61 -10.26
CA ALA A 144 -18.58 7.98 -11.12
C ALA A 144 -17.96 7.36 -12.40
N ALA A 145 -16.73 7.78 -12.75
CA ALA A 145 -16.01 7.27 -13.92
C ALA A 145 -15.22 6.00 -13.60
N ALA A 146 -14.86 5.77 -12.34
CA ALA A 146 -14.16 4.56 -11.92
C ALA A 146 -15.09 3.33 -11.89
N PRO A 147 -14.67 2.19 -12.46
CA PRO A 147 -15.50 1.00 -12.52
C PRO A 147 -15.66 0.33 -11.13
N GLY A 148 -16.89 -0.08 -10.82
CA GLY A 148 -17.22 -0.95 -9.70
C GLY A 148 -16.93 -0.34 -8.32
N LYS A 149 -16.11 -1.04 -7.52
CA LYS A 149 -15.79 -0.68 -6.11
C LYS A 149 -14.72 0.41 -5.99
N ALA A 150 -14.08 0.79 -7.10
CA ALA A 150 -13.03 1.79 -7.09
C ALA A 150 -13.58 3.23 -6.94
N GLY A 151 -14.83 3.46 -7.34
CA GLY A 151 -15.50 4.77 -7.27
C GLY A 151 -16.72 4.84 -6.35
N ARG A 152 -17.09 3.71 -5.72
CA ARG A 152 -18.25 3.59 -4.85
C ARG A 152 -17.86 2.85 -3.57
N LEU A 153 -18.23 3.41 -2.42
CA LEU A 153 -18.05 2.78 -1.12
C LEU A 153 -19.41 2.39 -0.53
N VAL A 154 -19.66 1.10 -0.41
CA VAL A 154 -20.94 0.55 0.11
C VAL A 154 -21.09 0.84 1.61
N LEU A 155 -22.31 1.21 2.00
CA LEU A 155 -22.75 1.46 3.36
C LEU A 155 -23.72 0.35 3.81
N PRO A 156 -23.59 -0.21 5.02
CA PRO A 156 -22.53 0.05 5.99
C PRO A 156 -21.17 -0.49 5.51
N PRO A 157 -20.06 0.17 5.87
CA PRO A 157 -18.72 -0.28 5.52
C PRO A 157 -18.42 -1.64 6.15
N THR A 158 -17.70 -2.47 5.41
CA THR A 158 -17.38 -3.84 5.80
C THR A 158 -16.47 -3.87 7.04
N LEU A 159 -16.42 -5.01 7.73
CA LEU A 159 -15.49 -5.18 8.86
C LEU A 159 -14.02 -4.94 8.46
N GLY A 160 -13.65 -5.34 7.24
CA GLY A 160 -12.32 -5.07 6.69
C GLY A 160 -12.05 -3.58 6.52
N ASP A 161 -13.02 -2.82 6.00
CA ASP A 161 -12.89 -1.36 5.85
C ASP A 161 -12.75 -0.66 7.21
N ARG A 162 -13.46 -1.14 8.24
CA ARG A 162 -13.35 -0.62 9.61
C ARG A 162 -12.01 -0.93 10.26
N LEU A 163 -11.42 -2.09 9.97
CA LEU A 163 -10.09 -2.44 10.47
C LEU A 163 -9.01 -1.59 9.77
N LEU A 164 -9.10 -1.47 8.44
CA LEU A 164 -8.18 -0.65 7.65
C LEU A 164 -8.30 0.84 8.01
N ALA A 165 -9.48 1.33 8.36
CA ALA A 165 -9.69 2.70 8.81
C ALA A 165 -9.03 3.05 10.16
N ARG A 166 -8.69 2.04 10.97
CA ARG A 166 -7.96 2.24 12.24
C ARG A 166 -6.45 2.32 12.04
N LEU A 167 -5.98 1.95 10.85
CA LEU A 167 -4.59 2.07 10.48
C LEU A 167 -4.39 3.48 9.88
N PRO A 168 -3.50 4.32 10.43
CA PRO A 168 -3.22 5.65 9.90
C PRO A 168 -2.83 5.64 8.42
#